data_AF-A0A1J5BMR0-F1
#
_entry.id   AF-A0A1J5BMR0-F1
#
_cell.length_a   1.000
_cell.length_b   1.000
_cell.length_c   1.000
_cell.angle_alpha   90.00
_cell.angle_beta   90.00
_cell.angle_gamma   90.00
#
_symmetry.space_group_name_H-M   'P 1'
#
loop_
_entity.id
_entity.type
_entity.pdbx_description
1 polymer ?
#
loop_
_entity_poly.entity_id
_entity_poly.type
_entity_poly.pdbx_seq_one_letter_code
_entity_poly.pdbx_strand_id
1 'polypeptide(L)'
;MTRYTLYIAVALWLAILAGLKLLVRPPMPASVLMIYMTLSTLGILVFVAANEERFGNFIAPLRAVFEGRAPRLVQVLVLAGIPLLLAWGAWLRTAPSSDAPFEPRVVHPEPPASFALHGRRIETAGLKNPLRVPDAAQLEKNTAEGKVIYYRNCFFCHGDTLRGDGHFSGAFSPIPANFRDVGTISMLQESFVFWRVSTGGLGLPRSATPWNSAMPVWQTMLTEEEIWKAILYIYAGSGSTPRTWEEEPKK
;
A
#
# COMPACT_ATOMS: atom_id res chain seq x y z
N MET A 1 -38.55 32.60 -25.31
CA MET A 1 -37.72 32.04 -24.20
C MET A 1 -36.79 30.90 -24.65
N THR A 2 -36.86 30.44 -25.90
CA THR A 2 -36.24 29.20 -26.38
C THR A 2 -34.77 29.31 -26.78
N ARG A 3 -34.23 30.51 -27.05
CA ARG A 3 -32.82 30.72 -27.45
C ARG A 3 -31.78 30.34 -26.38
N TYR A 4 -32.17 30.23 -25.11
CA TYR A 4 -31.27 29.96 -23.98
C TYR A 4 -31.44 28.58 -23.36
N THR A 5 -32.08 27.64 -24.07
CA THR A 5 -32.41 26.30 -23.54
C THR A 5 -31.21 25.57 -22.91
N LEU A 6 -30.02 25.63 -23.52
CA LEU A 6 -28.81 25.03 -22.93
C LEU A 6 -28.45 25.64 -21.57
N TYR A 7 -28.41 26.98 -21.49
CA TYR A 7 -28.03 27.69 -20.27
C TYR A 7 -29.06 27.49 -19.16
N ILE A 8 -30.35 27.46 -19.50
CA ILE A 8 -31.43 27.19 -18.56
C ILE A 8 -31.34 25.75 -18.04
N ALA A 9 -31.07 24.77 -18.91
CA ALA A 9 -30.87 23.38 -18.53
C ALA A 9 -29.68 23.22 -17.56
N VAL A 10 -28.55 23.86 -17.85
CA VAL A 10 -27.36 23.86 -16.98
C VAL A 10 -27.63 24.57 -15.66
N ALA A 11 -28.28 25.74 -15.68
CA ALA A 11 -28.61 26.48 -14.47
C ALA A 11 -29.57 25.70 -13.56
N LEU A 12 -30.59 25.06 -14.14
CA LEU A 12 -31.51 24.19 -13.42
C LEU A 12 -30.78 22.99 -12.81
N TRP A 13 -29.90 22.34 -13.57
CA TRP A 13 -29.10 21.21 -13.07
C TRP A 13 -28.20 21.61 -11.89
N LEU A 14 -27.54 22.77 -11.99
CA LEU A 14 -26.70 23.31 -10.90
C LEU A 14 -27.52 23.73 -9.69
N ALA A 15 -28.71 24.30 -9.89
CA ALA A 15 -29.63 24.65 -8.81
C ALA A 15 -30.11 23.41 -8.05
N ILE A 16 -30.44 22.32 -8.76
CA ILE A 16 -30.79 21.04 -8.14
C ILE A 16 -29.60 20.51 -7.33
N LEU A 17 -28.39 20.48 -7.91
CA LEU A 17 -27.18 20.04 -7.20
C LEU A 17 -26.92 20.85 -5.92
N ALA A 18 -27.01 22.18 -6.02
CA ALA A 18 -26.80 23.08 -4.90
C ALA A 18 -27.88 22.90 -3.83
N GLY A 19 -29.16 22.78 -4.20
CA GLY A 19 -30.25 22.49 -3.28
C GLY A 19 -30.04 21.18 -2.53
N LEU A 20 -29.72 20.12 -3.25
CA LEU A 20 -29.45 18.81 -2.65
C LEU A 20 -28.22 18.84 -1.71
N LYS A 21 -27.15 19.55 -2.06
CA LYS A 21 -25.95 19.63 -1.21
C LYS A 21 -26.05 20.58 -0.03
N LEU A 22 -26.76 21.71 -0.17
CA LEU A 22 -26.71 22.82 0.78
C LEU A 22 -27.93 22.88 1.70
N LEU A 23 -29.12 22.50 1.23
CA LEU A 23 -30.36 22.59 2.01
C LEU A 23 -30.64 21.31 2.81
N VAL A 24 -30.25 20.14 2.32
CA VAL A 24 -30.56 18.86 2.98
C VAL A 24 -29.53 18.55 4.08
N ARG A 25 -30.01 18.36 5.31
CA ARG A 25 -29.19 17.94 6.47
C ARG A 25 -29.80 16.70 7.14
N PRO A 26 -29.00 15.69 7.53
CA PRO A 26 -27.54 15.57 7.36
C PRO A 26 -27.12 15.44 5.88
N PRO A 27 -25.84 15.67 5.54
CA PRO A 27 -25.37 15.60 4.16
C PRO A 27 -25.66 14.20 3.58
N MET A 28 -26.28 14.18 2.40
CA MET A 28 -26.68 12.91 1.77
C MET A 28 -25.47 12.07 1.38
N PRO A 29 -25.55 10.72 1.52
CA PRO A 29 -24.55 9.81 0.99
C PRO A 29 -24.33 10.02 -0.52
N ALA A 30 -23.09 9.83 -0.98
CA ALA A 30 -22.72 10.05 -2.37
C ALA A 30 -23.54 9.22 -3.37
N SER A 31 -23.89 7.97 -3.01
CA SER A 31 -24.73 7.09 -3.83
C SER A 31 -26.13 7.66 -4.08
N VAL A 32 -26.76 8.20 -3.04
CA VAL A 32 -28.09 8.79 -3.10
C VAL A 32 -28.07 10.07 -3.94
N LEU A 33 -27.07 10.93 -3.73
CA LEU A 33 -26.88 12.14 -4.54
C LEU A 33 -26.70 11.78 -6.02
N MET A 34 -25.91 10.75 -6.34
CA MET A 34 -25.71 10.27 -7.71
C MET A 34 -27.02 9.83 -8.36
N ILE A 35 -27.89 9.11 -7.65
CA ILE A 35 -29.20 8.69 -8.17
C ILE A 35 -30.07 9.90 -8.53
N TYR A 36 -30.24 10.85 -7.59
CA TYR A 36 -31.06 12.05 -7.84
C TYR A 36 -30.52 12.91 -8.98
N MET A 37 -29.20 13.09 -9.06
CA MET A 37 -28.58 13.84 -10.15
C MET A 37 -28.75 13.11 -11.49
N THR A 38 -28.70 11.78 -11.52
CA THR A 38 -28.94 10.98 -12.73
C THR A 38 -30.39 11.13 -13.20
N LEU A 39 -31.36 10.97 -12.31
CA LEU A 39 -32.78 11.13 -12.62
C LEU A 39 -33.11 12.56 -13.09
N SER A 40 -32.54 13.57 -12.42
CA SER A 40 -32.71 14.98 -12.81
C SER A 40 -32.13 15.25 -14.20
N THR A 41 -30.96 14.68 -14.50
CA THR A 41 -30.34 14.78 -15.83
C THR A 41 -31.22 14.15 -16.89
N LEU A 42 -31.71 12.93 -16.66
CA LEU A 42 -32.64 12.25 -17.57
C LEU A 42 -33.91 13.05 -17.81
N GLY A 43 -34.51 13.59 -16.75
CA GLY A 43 -35.71 14.43 -16.84
C GLY A 43 -35.48 15.70 -17.67
N ILE A 44 -34.35 16.39 -17.47
CA ILE A 44 -33.97 17.56 -18.26
C ILE A 44 -33.77 17.17 -19.74
N LEU A 45 -33.08 16.06 -20.01
CA LEU A 45 -32.86 15.59 -21.38
C LEU A 45 -34.16 15.22 -22.09
N VAL A 46 -35.07 14.51 -21.42
CA VAL A 46 -36.40 14.19 -21.96
C VAL A 46 -37.19 15.46 -22.24
N PHE A 47 -37.19 16.44 -21.32
CA PHE A 47 -37.87 17.71 -21.52
C PHE A 47 -37.33 18.48 -22.73
N VAL A 48 -36.00 18.53 -22.89
CA VAL A 48 -35.35 19.18 -24.04
C VAL A 48 -35.67 18.43 -25.34
N ALA A 49 -35.60 17.10 -25.33
CA ALA A 49 -35.81 16.25 -26.50
C ALA A 49 -37.28 16.20 -26.97
N ALA A 50 -38.24 16.42 -26.06
CA ALA A 50 -39.67 16.35 -26.37
C ALA A 50 -40.19 17.48 -27.29
N ASN A 51 -39.35 18.42 -27.71
CA ASN A 51 -39.74 19.50 -28.63
C ASN A 51 -38.56 19.87 -29.54
N GLU A 52 -38.79 19.89 -30.85
CA GLU A 52 -37.74 20.15 -31.85
C GLU A 52 -37.11 21.53 -31.72
N GLU A 53 -37.90 22.56 -31.40
CA GLU A 53 -37.40 23.92 -31.18
C GLU A 53 -36.48 23.97 -29.94
N ARG A 54 -36.86 23.33 -28.84
CA ARG A 54 -36.03 23.23 -27.63
C ARG A 54 -34.74 22.47 -27.91
N PHE A 55 -34.83 21.34 -28.59
CA PHE A 55 -33.68 20.53 -28.95
C PHE A 55 -32.70 21.28 -29.86
N GLY A 56 -33.22 21.95 -30.90
CA GLY A 56 -32.42 22.77 -31.81
C GLY A 56 -31.66 23.87 -31.07
N ASN A 57 -32.34 24.59 -30.17
CA ASN A 57 -31.72 25.63 -29.36
C ASN A 57 -30.74 25.09 -28.30
N PHE A 58 -30.93 23.86 -27.82
CA PHE A 58 -30.01 23.22 -26.89
C PHE A 58 -28.67 22.87 -27.56
N ILE A 59 -28.71 22.38 -28.80
CA ILE A 59 -27.51 21.98 -29.55
C ILE A 59 -26.85 23.17 -30.29
N ALA A 60 -27.58 24.26 -30.55
CA ALA A 60 -27.07 25.41 -31.30
C ALA A 60 -25.73 25.99 -30.79
N PRO A 61 -25.49 26.16 -29.47
CA PRO A 61 -24.20 26.64 -28.98
C PRO A 61 -23.03 25.69 -29.26
N LEU A 62 -23.27 24.36 -29.19
CA LEU A 62 -22.27 23.35 -29.50
C LEU A 62 -21.90 23.39 -30.99
N ARG A 63 -22.91 23.42 -31.88
CA ARG A 63 -22.68 23.57 -33.33
C ARG A 63 -21.90 24.84 -33.65
N ALA A 64 -22.26 25.96 -33.02
CA ALA A 64 -21.55 27.23 -33.23
C ALA A 64 -20.06 27.16 -32.88
N VAL A 65 -19.67 26.38 -31.87
CA VAL A 65 -18.25 26.14 -31.52
C VAL A 65 -17.54 25.33 -32.59
N PHE A 66 -18.12 24.22 -33.04
CA PHE A 66 -17.48 23.34 -34.05
C PHE A 66 -17.50 23.90 -35.47
N GLU A 67 -18.51 24.68 -35.82
CA GLU A 67 -18.62 25.35 -37.13
C GLU A 67 -17.80 26.65 -37.20
N GLY A 68 -17.07 27.00 -36.14
CA GLY A 68 -16.22 28.20 -36.11
C GLY A 68 -17.00 29.52 -35.99
N ARG A 69 -18.32 29.48 -35.72
CA ARG A 69 -19.19 30.66 -35.63
C ARG A 69 -19.19 31.32 -34.25
N ALA A 70 -18.69 30.64 -33.23
CA ALA A 70 -18.51 31.18 -31.88
C ALA A 70 -17.28 32.10 -31.78
N PRO A 71 -17.17 32.98 -30.77
CA PRO A 71 -15.94 33.76 -30.54
C PRO A 71 -14.72 32.85 -30.34
N ARG A 72 -13.55 33.22 -30.87
CA ARG A 72 -12.31 32.41 -30.75
C ARG A 72 -11.99 32.00 -29.31
N LEU A 73 -12.19 32.90 -28.35
CA LEU A 73 -11.99 32.61 -26.94
C LEU A 73 -12.87 31.45 -26.46
N VAL A 74 -14.16 31.46 -26.83
CA VAL A 74 -15.11 30.40 -26.46
C VAL A 74 -14.71 29.08 -27.11
N GLN A 75 -14.28 29.11 -28.37
CA GLN A 75 -13.79 27.91 -29.06
C GLN A 75 -12.57 27.30 -28.37
N VAL A 76 -11.57 28.11 -28.02
CA VAL A 76 -10.37 27.64 -27.31
C VAL A 76 -10.72 27.07 -25.93
N LEU A 77 -11.56 27.76 -25.16
CA LEU A 77 -11.99 27.28 -23.84
C LEU A 77 -12.73 25.94 -23.91
N VAL A 78 -13.59 25.75 -24.90
CA VAL A 78 -14.35 24.51 -25.06
C VAL A 78 -13.45 23.39 -25.60
N LEU A 79 -12.73 23.64 -26.70
CA LEU A 79 -11.97 22.62 -27.42
C LEU A 79 -10.67 22.22 -26.72
N ALA A 80 -10.00 23.14 -26.02
CA ALA A 80 -8.78 22.83 -25.26
C ALA A 80 -9.06 22.68 -23.76
N GLY A 81 -9.91 23.54 -23.20
CA GLY A 81 -10.18 23.54 -21.76
C GLY A 81 -10.91 22.28 -21.28
N ILE A 82 -11.92 21.78 -22.01
CA ILE A 82 -12.65 20.57 -21.60
C ILE A 82 -11.72 19.34 -21.60
N PRO A 83 -10.96 19.03 -22.67
CA PRO A 83 -10.02 17.92 -22.63
C PRO A 83 -8.96 18.05 -21.53
N LEU A 84 -8.42 19.24 -21.30
CA LEU A 84 -7.44 19.47 -20.22
C LEU A 84 -8.05 19.24 -18.83
N LEU A 85 -9.28 19.69 -18.59
CA LEU A 85 -9.97 19.44 -17.32
C LEU A 85 -10.30 17.97 -17.12
N LEU A 86 -10.70 17.26 -18.18
CA LEU A 86 -10.93 15.81 -18.14
C LEU A 86 -9.62 15.06 -17.88
N ALA A 87 -8.53 15.45 -18.55
CA ALA A 87 -7.21 14.87 -18.34
C ALA A 87 -6.71 15.12 -16.92
N TRP A 88 -6.86 16.34 -16.40
CA TRP A 88 -6.52 16.68 -15.02
C TRP A 88 -7.35 15.90 -14.00
N GLY A 89 -8.67 15.80 -14.22
CA GLY A 89 -9.56 15.03 -13.37
C GLY A 89 -9.27 13.53 -13.38
N ALA A 90 -8.88 12.99 -14.53
CA ALA A 90 -8.40 11.61 -14.65
C ALA A 90 -7.08 11.42 -13.88
N TRP A 91 -6.11 12.32 -14.10
CA TRP A 91 -4.83 12.31 -13.38
C TRP A 91 -5.03 12.33 -11.86
N LEU A 92 -5.87 13.21 -11.32
CA LEU A 92 -6.14 13.26 -9.88
C LEU A 92 -6.74 11.96 -9.31
N ARG A 93 -7.39 11.14 -10.13
CA ARG A 93 -7.99 9.86 -9.71
C ARG A 93 -7.06 8.67 -9.90
N THR A 94 -6.16 8.74 -10.88
CA THR A 94 -5.31 7.61 -11.28
C THR A 94 -3.83 7.84 -11.01
N ALA A 95 -3.44 9.03 -10.54
CA ALA A 95 -2.07 9.31 -10.16
C ALA A 95 -1.60 8.26 -9.13
N PRO A 96 -0.44 7.62 -9.35
CA PRO A 96 0.09 6.64 -8.41
C PRO A 96 0.23 7.27 -7.02
N SER A 97 -0.37 6.66 -6.01
CA SER A 97 -0.07 6.96 -4.62
C SER A 97 1.00 6.01 -4.12
N SER A 98 1.96 6.55 -3.34
CA SER A 98 2.93 5.78 -2.58
C SER A 98 2.41 5.34 -1.21
N ASP A 99 1.17 5.70 -0.88
CA ASP A 99 0.56 5.36 0.40
C ASP A 99 0.27 3.86 0.49
N ALA A 100 0.33 3.34 1.71
CA ALA A 100 -0.05 1.97 1.94
C ALA A 100 -1.53 1.73 1.65
N PRO A 101 -1.91 0.67 0.89
CA PRO A 101 -3.31 0.31 0.77
C PRO A 101 -3.86 0.05 2.17
N PHE A 102 -5.14 0.37 2.37
CA PHE A 102 -5.86 0.18 3.64
C PHE A 102 -6.07 -1.29 4.01
N GLU A 103 -5.67 -2.22 3.14
CA GLU A 103 -5.77 -3.65 3.40
C GLU A 103 -5.00 -4.03 4.67
N PRO A 104 -5.64 -4.73 5.63
CA PRO A 104 -4.99 -5.15 6.86
C PRO A 104 -3.71 -5.93 6.56
N ARG A 105 -2.57 -5.35 6.98
CA ARG A 105 -1.26 -5.97 6.87
C ARG A 105 -1.21 -7.24 7.70
N VAL A 106 -0.79 -8.35 7.10
CA VAL A 106 -0.27 -9.48 7.88
C VAL A 106 1.20 -9.18 8.19
N VAL A 107 1.45 -8.67 9.40
CA VAL A 107 2.79 -8.23 9.84
C VAL A 107 3.80 -9.39 9.81
N HIS A 108 3.30 -10.59 10.09
CA HIS A 108 4.04 -11.85 10.12
C HIS A 108 3.33 -12.86 9.22
N PRO A 109 3.61 -12.87 7.90
CA PRO A 109 2.99 -13.85 7.00
C PRO A 109 3.33 -15.27 7.45
N GLU A 110 2.46 -16.24 7.20
CA GLU A 110 2.77 -17.64 7.53
C GLU A 110 4.03 -18.10 6.79
N PRO A 111 5.02 -18.69 7.48
CA PRO A 111 6.18 -19.25 6.81
C PRO A 111 5.75 -20.41 5.90
N PRO A 112 6.38 -20.59 4.73
CA PRO A 112 6.11 -21.75 3.90
C PRO A 112 6.52 -23.02 4.65
N ALA A 113 5.89 -24.15 4.33
CA ALA A 113 6.27 -25.45 4.90
C ALA A 113 7.78 -25.74 4.75
N SER A 114 8.36 -25.30 3.64
CA SER A 114 9.77 -25.41 3.34
C SER A 114 10.27 -24.24 2.50
N PHE A 115 11.58 -24.02 2.46
CA PHE A 115 12.24 -23.08 1.55
C PHE A 115 13.56 -23.63 1.02
N ALA A 116 14.08 -23.02 -0.05
CA ALA A 116 15.39 -23.35 -0.59
C ALA A 116 16.49 -22.61 0.18
N LEU A 117 17.46 -23.36 0.70
CA LEU A 117 18.68 -22.87 1.34
C LEU A 117 19.91 -23.49 0.65
N HIS A 118 20.74 -22.67 0.00
CA HIS A 118 21.96 -23.12 -0.70
C HIS A 118 21.73 -24.33 -1.63
N GLY A 119 20.62 -24.34 -2.37
CA GLY A 119 20.25 -25.43 -3.28
C GLY A 119 19.61 -26.66 -2.63
N ARG A 120 19.46 -26.68 -1.30
CA ARG A 120 18.75 -27.74 -0.54
C ARG A 120 17.37 -27.25 -0.12
N ARG A 121 16.42 -28.18 0.01
CA ARG A 121 15.10 -27.88 0.59
C ARG A 121 15.16 -28.10 2.10
N ILE A 122 14.81 -27.07 2.87
CA ILE A 122 14.75 -27.09 4.34
C ILE A 122 13.30 -26.93 4.77
N GLU A 123 12.83 -27.83 5.64
CA GLU A 123 11.52 -27.71 6.28
C GLU A 123 11.58 -26.62 7.36
N THR A 124 10.66 -25.66 7.30
CA THR A 124 10.63 -24.52 8.22
C THR A 124 10.08 -24.94 9.59
N ALA A 125 9.13 -25.87 9.58
CA ALA A 125 8.54 -26.42 10.79
C ALA A 125 9.59 -27.24 11.57
N GLY A 126 9.83 -26.88 12.83
CA GLY A 126 10.76 -27.61 13.70
C GLY A 126 12.24 -27.30 13.48
N LEU A 127 12.60 -26.38 12.58
CA LEU A 127 13.98 -25.92 12.44
C LEU A 127 14.45 -25.27 13.75
N LYS A 128 15.47 -25.84 14.39
CA LYS A 128 16.05 -25.32 15.64
C LYS A 128 17.41 -24.70 15.36
N ASN A 129 17.73 -23.64 16.10
CA ASN A 129 19.03 -22.99 16.02
C ASN A 129 20.10 -23.91 16.63
N PRO A 130 21.02 -24.50 15.82
CA PRO A 130 22.03 -25.42 16.34
C PRO A 130 23.08 -24.73 17.21
N LEU A 131 23.17 -23.40 17.13
CA LEU A 131 24.14 -22.59 17.86
C LEU A 131 23.62 -22.09 19.21
N ARG A 132 22.33 -22.30 19.50
CA ARG A 132 21.73 -22.00 20.82
C ARG A 132 21.98 -23.16 21.78
N VAL A 133 23.23 -23.27 22.21
CA VAL A 133 23.73 -24.34 23.10
C VAL A 133 23.58 -23.97 24.58
N PRO A 134 23.47 -24.96 25.49
CA PRO A 134 23.43 -24.71 26.94
C PRO A 134 24.73 -24.14 27.53
N ASP A 135 25.86 -24.34 26.85
CA ASP A 135 27.15 -23.78 27.25
C ASP A 135 27.15 -22.25 27.03
N ALA A 136 27.12 -21.51 28.14
CA ALA A 136 27.09 -20.06 28.14
C ALA A 136 28.30 -19.42 27.44
N ALA A 137 29.51 -20.00 27.60
CA ALA A 137 30.71 -19.44 26.99
C ALA A 137 30.69 -19.57 25.46
N GLN A 138 30.26 -20.73 24.97
CA GLN A 138 30.09 -20.96 23.54
C GLN A 138 28.95 -20.13 22.96
N LEU A 139 27.83 -19.98 23.68
CA LEU A 139 26.72 -19.14 23.27
C LEU A 139 27.12 -17.66 23.19
N GLU A 140 27.87 -17.16 24.17
CA GLU A 140 28.41 -15.80 24.18
C GLU A 140 29.34 -15.58 23.00
N LYS A 141 30.25 -16.53 22.73
CA LYS A 141 31.13 -16.48 21.55
C LYS A 141 30.35 -16.41 20.25
N ASN A 142 29.35 -17.29 20.06
CA ASN A 142 28.50 -17.29 18.86
C ASN A 142 27.75 -15.96 18.70
N THR A 143 27.27 -15.40 19.81
CA THR A 143 26.57 -14.10 19.84
C THR A 143 27.51 -12.94 19.51
N ALA A 144 28.75 -12.96 20.01
CA ALA A 144 29.75 -11.95 19.71
C ALA A 144 30.17 -11.96 18.23
N GLU A 145 30.35 -13.13 17.63
CA GLU A 145 30.57 -13.28 16.18
C GLU A 145 29.33 -12.80 15.39
N GLY A 146 28.13 -13.11 15.89
CA GLY A 146 26.86 -12.60 15.36
C GLY A 146 26.77 -11.08 15.31
N LYS A 147 27.28 -10.40 16.33
CA LYS A 147 27.37 -8.93 16.35
C LYS A 147 28.18 -8.41 15.17
N VAL A 148 29.34 -9.01 14.89
CA VAL A 148 30.18 -8.58 13.77
C VAL A 148 29.43 -8.72 12.44
N ILE A 149 28.73 -9.84 12.25
CA ILE A 149 27.93 -10.09 11.03
C ILE A 149 26.80 -9.06 10.91
N TYR A 150 26.09 -8.77 12.00
CA TYR A 150 25.02 -7.77 12.03
C TYR A 150 25.51 -6.38 11.61
N TYR A 151 26.62 -5.90 12.19
CA TYR A 151 27.15 -4.57 11.89
C TYR A 151 27.71 -4.44 10.47
N ARG A 152 28.18 -5.54 9.87
CA ARG A 152 28.64 -5.55 8.49
C ARG A 152 27.50 -5.54 7.47
N ASN A 153 26.33 -6.07 7.82
CA ASN A 153 25.29 -6.43 6.84
C ASN A 153 23.92 -5.80 7.13
N CYS A 154 23.44 -5.90 8.37
CA CYS A 154 22.06 -5.60 8.74
C CYS A 154 21.88 -4.17 9.30
N PHE A 155 22.92 -3.64 9.94
CA PHE A 155 22.93 -2.36 10.65
C PHE A 155 22.46 -1.18 9.79
N PHE A 156 22.83 -1.14 8.50
CA PHE A 156 22.50 -0.03 7.61
C PHE A 156 20.99 0.23 7.47
N CYS A 157 20.16 -0.81 7.61
CA CYS A 157 18.70 -0.69 7.57
C CYS A 157 18.09 -0.82 8.96
N HIS A 158 18.60 -1.70 9.82
CA HIS A 158 17.99 -2.03 11.10
C HIS A 158 18.50 -1.20 12.31
N GLY A 159 19.56 -0.40 12.15
CA GLY A 159 20.09 0.50 13.18
C GLY A 159 21.01 -0.18 14.21
N ASP A 160 21.84 0.58 14.90
CA ASP A 160 22.76 0.09 15.96
C ASP A 160 21.99 -0.34 17.20
N THR A 161 20.90 0.35 17.48
CA THR A 161 19.99 0.08 18.60
C THR A 161 18.96 -1.01 18.28
N LEU A 162 18.98 -1.58 17.07
CA LEU A 162 18.04 -2.59 16.58
C LEU A 162 16.59 -2.10 16.43
N ARG A 163 16.39 -0.79 16.22
CA ARG A 163 15.07 -0.16 16.21
C ARG A 163 14.46 0.00 14.81
N GLY A 164 15.13 -0.48 13.77
CA GLY A 164 14.65 -0.31 12.39
C GLY A 164 14.92 1.09 11.82
N ASP A 165 15.80 1.85 12.47
CA ASP A 165 16.13 3.26 12.20
C ASP A 165 17.53 3.44 11.62
N GLY A 166 18.03 2.43 10.89
CA GLY A 166 19.32 2.52 10.21
C GLY A 166 19.36 3.63 9.16
N HIS A 167 20.57 3.98 8.71
CA HIS A 167 20.80 5.08 7.76
C HIS A 167 19.93 5.00 6.48
N PHE A 168 19.62 3.79 6.01
CA PHE A 168 18.77 3.56 4.83
C PHE A 168 17.31 3.24 5.14
N SER A 169 16.89 3.27 6.41
CA SER A 169 15.52 2.92 6.82
C SER A 169 14.44 3.75 6.11
N GLY A 170 14.67 5.06 5.97
CA GLY A 170 13.73 6.00 5.35
C GLY A 170 13.53 5.82 3.85
N ALA A 171 14.36 5.01 3.17
CA ALA A 171 14.15 4.66 1.77
C ALA A 171 13.04 3.62 1.57
N PHE A 172 12.56 3.01 2.65
CA PHE A 172 11.57 1.94 2.61
C PHE A 172 10.29 2.32 3.35
N SER A 173 9.17 2.03 2.72
CA SER A 173 7.85 2.01 3.36
C SER A 173 7.34 0.57 3.26
N PRO A 174 6.87 -0.07 4.34
CA PRO A 174 7.14 0.32 5.73
C PRO A 174 8.65 0.26 6.04
N ILE A 175 9.08 1.05 7.04
CA ILE A 175 10.46 0.98 7.55
C ILE A 175 10.80 -0.43 8.07
N PRO A 176 12.10 -0.80 8.14
CA PRO A 176 12.53 -2.07 8.72
C PRO A 176 11.99 -2.30 10.14
N ALA A 177 11.81 -3.57 10.52
CA ALA A 177 11.22 -3.92 11.80
C ALA A 177 12.06 -3.44 13.00
N ASN A 178 11.38 -2.90 14.01
CA ASN A 178 11.95 -2.56 15.31
C ASN A 178 12.04 -3.81 16.19
N PHE A 179 13.22 -4.42 16.28
CA PHE A 179 13.42 -5.67 17.01
C PHE A 179 13.27 -5.55 18.53
N ARG A 180 13.23 -4.32 19.07
CA ARG A 180 12.97 -4.10 20.51
C ARG A 180 11.49 -4.04 20.86
N ASP A 181 10.61 -3.95 19.87
CA ASP A 181 9.16 -3.93 20.09
C ASP A 181 8.65 -5.35 20.37
N VAL A 182 7.86 -5.48 21.45
CA VAL A 182 7.25 -6.74 21.92
C VAL A 182 6.35 -7.39 20.87
N GLY A 183 5.83 -6.62 19.91
CA GLY A 183 5.03 -7.12 18.79
C GLY A 183 5.83 -7.70 17.62
N THR A 184 7.16 -7.71 17.70
CA THR A 184 8.04 -8.10 16.58
C THR A 184 8.68 -9.47 16.80
N ILE A 185 10.00 -9.55 17.02
CA ILE A 185 10.76 -10.80 17.01
C ILE A 185 10.50 -11.69 18.22
N SER A 186 10.05 -11.13 19.34
CA SER A 186 9.64 -11.87 20.54
C SER A 186 8.43 -12.78 20.29
N MET A 187 7.59 -12.45 19.31
CA MET A 187 6.43 -13.27 18.94
C MET A 187 6.79 -14.39 17.96
N LEU A 188 8.03 -14.40 17.46
CA LEU A 188 8.49 -15.24 16.38
C LEU A 188 9.43 -16.33 16.90
N GLN A 189 9.39 -17.47 16.23
CA GLN A 189 10.34 -18.55 16.43
C GLN A 189 11.62 -18.27 15.65
N GLU A 190 12.77 -18.78 16.11
CA GLU A 190 14.02 -18.58 15.39
C GLU A 190 13.98 -19.19 13.98
N SER A 191 13.22 -20.26 13.75
CA SER A 191 12.98 -20.83 12.42
C SER A 191 12.38 -19.82 11.45
N PHE A 192 11.39 -19.06 11.91
CA PHE A 192 10.75 -18.01 11.13
C PHE A 192 11.74 -16.90 10.79
N VAL A 193 12.48 -16.43 11.80
CA VAL A 193 13.49 -15.37 11.59
C VAL A 193 14.59 -15.86 10.64
N PHE A 194 15.02 -17.11 10.77
CA PHE A 194 15.99 -17.73 9.88
C PHE A 194 15.51 -17.79 8.44
N TRP A 195 14.26 -18.20 8.21
CA TRP A 195 13.65 -18.13 6.88
C TRP A 195 13.61 -16.70 6.34
N ARG A 196 13.17 -15.73 7.15
CA ARG A 196 13.10 -14.31 6.75
C ARG A 196 14.47 -13.75 6.37
N VAL A 197 15.50 -14.04 7.16
CA VAL A 197 16.88 -13.59 6.87
C VAL A 197 17.41 -14.29 5.63
N SER A 198 17.24 -15.61 5.53
CA SER A 198 17.77 -16.39 4.41
C SER A 198 17.16 -15.98 3.07
N THR A 199 15.84 -15.81 3.01
CA THR A 199 15.10 -15.56 1.76
C THR A 199 14.93 -14.09 1.43
N GLY A 200 15.08 -13.17 2.40
CA GLY A 200 14.91 -11.75 2.17
C GLY A 200 13.51 -11.39 1.69
N GLY A 201 13.37 -10.47 0.73
CA GLY A 201 12.09 -10.13 0.13
C GLY A 201 11.53 -11.13 -0.88
N LEU A 202 12.38 -11.97 -1.45
CA LEU A 202 12.01 -12.87 -2.53
C LEU A 202 11.30 -14.12 -1.98
N GLY A 203 10.18 -14.50 -2.57
CA GLY A 203 9.39 -15.66 -2.13
C GLY A 203 8.41 -15.38 -0.98
N LEU A 204 8.16 -14.10 -0.66
CA LEU A 204 7.08 -13.71 0.23
C LEU A 204 5.70 -14.07 -0.36
N PRO A 205 4.73 -14.54 0.46
CA PRO A 205 3.39 -14.84 -0.02
C PRO A 205 2.67 -13.56 -0.48
N ARG A 206 1.63 -13.71 -1.30
CA ARG A 206 0.83 -12.57 -1.79
C ARG A 206 0.24 -11.72 -0.65
N SER A 207 -0.04 -12.30 0.51
CA SER A 207 -0.50 -11.59 1.71
C SER A 207 0.53 -10.60 2.29
N ALA A 208 1.79 -10.68 1.87
CA ALA A 208 2.84 -9.72 2.20
C ALA A 208 3.05 -8.66 1.09
N THR A 209 2.27 -8.69 0.00
CA THR A 209 2.29 -7.68 -1.07
C THR A 209 1.26 -6.57 -0.79
N PRO A 210 1.38 -5.34 -1.36
CA PRO A 210 2.34 -4.88 -2.37
C PRO A 210 3.75 -4.59 -1.84
N TRP A 211 3.97 -4.71 -0.53
CA TRP A 211 5.20 -4.33 0.16
C TRP A 211 6.27 -5.41 0.06
N ASN A 212 6.83 -5.58 -1.14
CA ASN A 212 8.01 -6.42 -1.35
C ASN A 212 9.12 -5.92 -0.42
N SER A 213 9.45 -6.71 0.60
CA SER A 213 10.54 -6.38 1.51
C SER A 213 11.82 -6.15 0.71
N ALA A 214 12.50 -5.01 0.93
CA ALA A 214 13.79 -4.75 0.30
C ALA A 214 14.96 -5.50 0.96
N MET A 215 14.65 -6.40 1.91
CA MET A 215 15.66 -7.17 2.61
C MET A 215 16.40 -8.08 1.62
N PRO A 216 17.74 -8.03 1.57
CA PRO A 216 18.52 -8.88 0.69
C PRO A 216 18.30 -10.36 0.96
N VAL A 217 18.50 -11.19 -0.07
CA VAL A 217 18.42 -12.65 0.01
C VAL A 217 19.73 -13.17 0.63
N TRP A 218 19.89 -13.05 1.95
CA TRP A 218 21.19 -13.22 2.61
C TRP A 218 21.85 -14.58 2.41
N GLN A 219 21.09 -15.64 2.11
CA GLN A 219 21.69 -16.94 1.81
C GLN A 219 22.65 -16.93 0.60
N THR A 220 22.61 -15.91 -0.26
CA THR A 220 23.55 -15.78 -1.39
C THR A 220 24.89 -15.17 -0.99
N MET A 221 24.98 -14.59 0.22
CA MET A 221 26.15 -13.85 0.71
C MET A 221 26.66 -14.39 2.05
N LEU A 222 25.80 -15.03 2.84
CA LEU A 222 26.11 -15.56 4.16
C LEU A 222 25.91 -17.08 4.19
N THR A 223 26.73 -17.74 5.00
CA THR A 223 26.56 -19.14 5.35
C THR A 223 25.41 -19.34 6.33
N GLU A 224 24.90 -20.57 6.41
CA GLU A 224 23.84 -20.95 7.36
C GLU A 224 24.26 -20.63 8.81
N GLU A 225 25.51 -20.90 9.17
CA GLU A 225 26.06 -20.62 10.49
C GLU A 225 26.12 -19.11 10.78
N GLU A 226 26.54 -18.29 9.83
CA GLU A 226 26.56 -16.82 9.98
C GLU A 226 25.17 -16.24 10.17
N ILE A 227 24.17 -16.75 9.44
CA ILE A 227 22.77 -16.34 9.62
C ILE A 227 22.30 -16.67 11.04
N TRP A 228 22.58 -17.88 11.53
CA TRP A 228 22.23 -18.26 12.91
C TRP A 228 22.92 -17.37 13.95
N LYS A 229 24.21 -17.05 13.77
CA LYS A 229 24.95 -16.13 14.65
C LYS A 229 24.32 -14.74 14.66
N ALA A 230 23.97 -14.19 13.49
CA ALA A 230 23.31 -12.89 13.40
C ALA A 230 21.97 -12.89 14.17
N ILE A 231 21.19 -13.97 14.08
CA ILE A 231 19.92 -14.12 14.81
C ILE A 231 20.15 -14.18 16.32
N LEU A 232 21.17 -14.91 16.79
CA LEU A 232 21.55 -14.93 18.20
C LEU A 232 21.82 -13.51 18.72
N TYR A 233 22.59 -12.72 17.97
CA TYR A 233 22.87 -11.32 18.31
C TYR A 233 21.61 -10.45 18.30
N ILE A 234 20.72 -10.61 17.32
CA ILE A 234 19.49 -9.81 17.23
C ILE A 234 18.63 -10.02 18.49
N TYR A 235 18.41 -11.27 18.91
CA TYR A 235 17.65 -11.58 20.13
C TYR A 235 18.37 -11.08 21.40
N ALA A 236 19.66 -11.36 21.53
CA ALA A 236 20.43 -10.93 22.69
C ALA A 236 20.49 -9.40 22.82
N GLY A 237 20.74 -8.70 21.70
CA GLY A 237 20.87 -7.25 21.65
C GLY A 237 19.54 -6.50 21.81
N SER A 238 18.42 -7.11 21.41
CA SER A 238 17.09 -6.52 21.63
C SER A 238 16.59 -6.73 23.06
N GLY A 239 17.17 -7.71 23.78
CA GLY A 239 16.67 -8.16 25.07
C GLY A 239 15.43 -9.05 24.95
N SER A 240 15.21 -9.66 23.78
CA SER A 240 14.06 -10.52 23.52
C SER A 240 14.47 -11.99 23.54
N THR A 241 13.54 -12.86 23.92
CA THR A 241 13.69 -14.31 23.76
C THR A 241 12.81 -14.80 22.60
N PRO A 242 13.27 -15.79 21.81
CA PRO A 242 12.41 -16.39 20.79
C PRO A 242 11.20 -17.05 21.41
N ARG A 243 10.09 -17.09 20.66
CA ARG A 243 8.94 -17.89 21.05
C ARG A 243 9.31 -19.37 20.99
N THR A 244 9.23 -20.06 22.12
CA THR A 244 9.34 -21.52 22.19
C THR A 244 7.95 -22.14 22.06
N TRP A 245 7.89 -23.38 21.59
CA TRP A 245 6.70 -24.21 21.84
C TRP A 245 6.69 -24.52 23.34
N GLU A 246 5.55 -24.36 24.02
CA GLU A 246 5.40 -24.90 25.37
C GLU A 246 5.66 -26.40 25.28
N GLU A 247 6.73 -26.88 25.93
CA GLU A 247 6.83 -28.31 26.21
C GLU A 247 5.71 -28.59 27.20
N GLU A 248 4.67 -29.31 26.76
CA GLU A 248 3.67 -29.82 27.71
C GLU A 248 4.43 -30.49 28.85
N PRO A 249 4.15 -30.13 30.12
CA PRO A 249 4.77 -30.82 31.24
C PRO A 249 4.43 -32.30 31.06
N LYS A 250 5.47 -33.13 30.86
CA LYS A 250 5.33 -34.58 30.85
C LYS A 250 4.62 -34.96 32.14
N LYS A 251 3.34 -35.30 32.04
CA LYS A 251 2.58 -35.90 33.14
C LYS A 251 3.12 -37.27 33.47
#